data_AF-A0A0Z8ENU7-F1
#
_entry.id   AF-A0A0Z8ENU7-F1
#
_cell.length_a   1.000
_cell.length_b   1.000
_cell.length_c   1.000
_cell.angle_alpha   90.00
_cell.angle_beta   90.00
_cell.angle_gamma   90.00
#
_symmetry.space_group_name_H-M   'P 1'
#
loop_
_entity.id
_entity.type
_entity.pdbx_description
1 polymer ?
#
loop_
_entity_poly.entity_id
_entity_poly.type
_entity_poly.pdbx_seq_one_letter_code
_entity_poly.pdbx_strand_id
1 'polypeptide(L)'
;MTTHTDKPHLHNHILINSVDLNSQKKLKWDFAQERNLRLISDQLAKEAGVQIITPNRYSHEKFVTYRKSNHKFELKQRLYFLMENSKNFDDFLSKAEALNVQIDFSRKYARFLMTDIPMKQVIRGKQLDKRQPYIEEYFREQFAKRAIEQRLDFLLSRVRDLSQLLEFVQELNLTISLKQKHVAFTLTENGHSITVNNQKLSSKNLYDVQFFESYFEKRGEVPAIDQSQLISDFDRVVRKKIRIT
;
A
#
# COMPACT_ATOMS: atom_id res chain seq x y z
N MET A 1 14.05 41.05 -25.73
CA MET A 1 14.24 39.97 -24.74
C MET A 1 15.39 40.38 -23.85
N THR A 2 15.24 40.28 -22.53
CA THR A 2 16.26 40.71 -21.56
C THR A 2 16.53 39.59 -20.57
N THR A 3 17.79 39.28 -20.33
CA THR A 3 18.24 38.26 -19.36
C THR A 3 18.71 38.92 -18.09
N HIS A 4 18.26 38.42 -16.93
CA HIS A 4 18.56 38.97 -15.62
C HIS A 4 19.26 37.92 -14.72
N THR A 5 20.22 38.40 -13.93
CA THR A 5 21.10 37.62 -13.03
C THR A 5 20.99 38.06 -11.56
N ASP A 6 20.07 38.98 -11.25
CA ASP A 6 19.86 39.57 -9.92
C ASP A 6 19.17 38.64 -8.92
N LYS A 7 18.68 37.48 -9.39
CA LYS A 7 18.01 36.44 -8.59
C LYS A 7 18.88 35.19 -8.46
N PRO A 8 18.59 34.29 -7.50
CA PRO A 8 19.30 33.01 -7.34
C PRO A 8 19.19 32.07 -8.55
N HIS A 9 18.43 32.43 -9.59
CA HIS A 9 18.39 31.74 -10.87
C HIS A 9 18.38 32.75 -12.03
N LEU A 10 19.00 32.36 -13.14
CA LEU A 10 18.92 33.08 -14.40
C LEU A 10 17.48 33.08 -14.89
N HIS A 11 16.98 34.25 -15.29
CA HIS A 11 15.65 34.35 -15.87
C HIS A 11 15.61 35.32 -17.05
N ASN A 12 14.72 35.03 -17.99
CA ASN A 12 14.52 35.82 -19.19
C ASN A 12 13.15 36.48 -19.17
N HIS A 13 13.09 37.77 -19.54
CA HIS A 13 11.86 38.46 -19.86
C HIS A 13 11.61 38.38 -21.37
N ILE A 14 10.52 37.69 -21.75
CA ILE A 14 10.04 37.58 -23.12
C ILE A 14 8.81 38.48 -23.26
N LEU A 15 8.92 39.51 -24.09
CA LEU A 15 7.80 40.36 -24.46
C LEU A 15 7.17 39.82 -25.74
N ILE A 16 5.89 39.52 -25.70
CA ILE A 16 5.13 39.04 -26.87
C ILE A 16 4.19 40.16 -27.31
N ASN A 17 4.26 40.53 -28.59
CA ASN A 17 3.31 41.49 -29.13
C ASN A 17 1.90 40.87 -29.12
N SER A 18 0.94 41.59 -28.56
CA SER A 18 -0.43 41.11 -28.44
C SER A 18 -1.24 41.23 -29.73
N VAL A 19 -0.70 41.84 -30.79
CA VAL A 19 -1.38 41.99 -32.09
C VAL A 19 -0.54 41.35 -33.18
N ASP A 20 -1.15 40.49 -33.98
CA ASP A 20 -0.52 39.91 -35.16
C ASP A 20 -0.40 40.96 -36.27
N LEU A 21 0.80 41.10 -36.84
CA LEU A 21 1.09 42.12 -37.86
C LEU A 21 0.36 41.86 -39.18
N ASN A 22 0.08 40.59 -39.50
CA ASN A 22 -0.51 40.21 -40.79
C ASN A 22 -2.04 40.23 -40.76
N SER A 23 -2.65 39.67 -39.71
CA SER A 23 -4.10 39.58 -39.59
C SER A 23 -4.73 40.71 -38.78
N GLN A 24 -3.92 41.56 -38.11
CA GLN A 24 -4.35 42.60 -37.17
C GLN A 24 -5.21 42.06 -36.01
N LYS A 25 -5.21 40.75 -35.79
CA LYS A 25 -5.98 40.10 -34.71
C LYS A 25 -5.18 40.12 -33.42
N LYS A 26 -5.90 40.29 -32.31
CA LYS A 26 -5.32 40.23 -30.97
C LYS A 26 -5.10 38.78 -30.53
N LEU A 27 -3.95 38.51 -29.92
CA LEU A 27 -3.65 37.27 -29.22
C LEU A 27 -4.67 37.06 -28.09
N LYS A 28 -5.39 35.94 -28.15
CA LYS A 28 -6.27 35.50 -27.07
C LYS A 28 -5.44 34.68 -26.09
N TRP A 29 -5.28 35.18 -24.87
CA TRP A 29 -4.57 34.45 -23.81
C TRP A 29 -5.55 33.49 -23.11
N ASP A 30 -5.43 32.20 -23.42
CA ASP A 30 -6.20 31.13 -22.78
C ASP A 30 -5.28 30.01 -22.26
N PHE A 31 -5.85 29.07 -21.50
CA PHE A 31 -5.08 27.95 -20.94
C PHE A 31 -4.46 27.03 -22.00
N ALA A 32 -5.04 26.96 -23.20
CA ALA A 32 -4.49 26.16 -24.29
C ALA A 32 -3.25 26.84 -24.89
N GLN A 33 -3.29 28.17 -25.08
CA GLN A 33 -2.16 28.97 -25.54
C GLN A 33 -1.00 28.96 -24.52
N GLU A 34 -1.28 29.12 -23.22
CA GLU A 34 -0.25 29.00 -22.18
C GLU A 34 0.44 27.63 -22.24
N ARG A 35 -0.35 26.56 -22.34
CA ARG A 35 0.17 25.19 -22.40
C ARG A 35 1.02 24.96 -23.66
N ASN A 36 0.60 25.49 -24.81
CA ASN A 36 1.34 25.37 -26.06
C ASN A 36 2.70 26.06 -25.96
N LEU A 37 2.75 27.29 -25.44
CA LEU A 37 4.01 28.01 -25.22
C LEU A 37 4.93 27.26 -24.25
N ARG A 38 4.38 26.64 -23.20
CA ARG A 38 5.14 25.78 -22.29
C ARG A 38 5.73 24.57 -23.01
N LEU A 39 4.93 23.86 -23.82
CA LEU A 39 5.41 22.69 -24.55
C LEU A 39 6.53 23.04 -25.54
N ILE A 40 6.42 24.20 -26.22
CA ILE A 40 7.47 24.72 -27.10
C ILE A 40 8.75 25.00 -26.28
N SER A 41 8.62 25.65 -25.13
CA SER A 41 9.76 25.92 -24.24
C SER A 41 10.41 24.63 -23.72
N ASP A 42 9.61 23.64 -23.32
CA ASP A 42 10.07 22.35 -22.82
C ASP A 42 10.79 21.56 -23.92
N GLN A 43 10.29 21.62 -25.17
CA GLN A 43 10.94 21.03 -26.32
C GLN A 43 12.31 21.66 -26.60
N LEU A 44 12.40 22.99 -26.62
CA LEU A 44 13.68 23.70 -26.82
C LEU A 44 14.68 23.38 -25.69
N ALA A 45 14.21 23.30 -24.44
CA ALA A 45 15.05 22.92 -23.30
C ALA A 45 15.58 21.48 -23.46
N LYS A 46 14.75 20.56 -23.93
CA LYS A 46 15.14 19.18 -24.21
C LYS A 46 16.19 19.07 -25.31
N GLU A 47 16.01 19.81 -26.40
CA GLU A 47 16.96 19.87 -27.52
C GLU A 47 18.31 20.45 -27.08
N ALA A 48 18.29 21.42 -26.16
CA ALA A 48 19.49 22.00 -25.55
C ALA A 48 20.13 21.11 -24.45
N GLY A 49 19.56 19.94 -24.14
CA GLY A 49 20.07 19.02 -23.12
C GLY A 49 19.86 19.49 -21.67
N VAL A 50 18.93 20.44 -21.44
CA VAL A 50 18.64 21.00 -20.12
C VAL A 50 17.46 20.28 -19.47
N GLN A 51 17.50 20.12 -18.14
CA GLN A 51 16.43 19.47 -17.39
C GLN A 51 15.14 20.31 -17.42
N ILE A 52 14.05 19.68 -17.88
CA ILE A 52 12.71 20.29 -17.89
C ILE A 52 12.16 20.32 -16.46
N ILE A 53 11.73 21.50 -16.01
CA ILE A 53 11.11 21.67 -14.69
C ILE A 53 9.70 21.07 -14.73
N THR A 54 9.47 20.06 -13.90
CA THR A 54 8.14 19.46 -13.78
C THR A 54 7.22 20.43 -13.02
N PRO A 55 6.08 20.87 -13.60
CA PRO A 55 5.21 21.81 -12.91
C PRO A 55 4.63 21.16 -11.66
N ASN A 56 4.95 21.72 -10.50
CA ASN A 56 4.36 21.28 -9.25
C ASN A 56 2.88 21.71 -9.22
N ARG A 57 1.96 20.76 -9.39
CA ARG A 57 0.51 21.01 -9.48
C ARG A 57 -0.07 21.64 -8.21
N TYR A 58 0.65 21.56 -7.10
CA TYR A 58 0.32 22.19 -5.83
C TYR A 58 1.57 22.89 -5.30
N SER A 59 1.49 24.17 -4.91
CA SER A 59 2.59 24.74 -4.15
C SER A 59 2.82 23.91 -2.89
N HIS A 60 4.07 23.71 -2.50
CA HIS A 60 4.41 22.92 -1.31
C HIS A 60 3.62 23.39 -0.09
N GLU A 61 3.46 24.70 0.07
CA GLU A 61 2.63 25.33 1.10
C GLU A 61 1.16 24.92 1.03
N LYS A 62 0.54 24.91 -0.17
CA LYS A 62 -0.85 24.47 -0.35
C LYS A 62 -1.03 23.00 0.01
N PHE A 63 -0.06 22.15 -0.35
CA PHE A 63 -0.08 20.73 0.01
C PHE A 63 0.09 20.50 1.52
N VAL A 64 1.03 21.19 2.17
CA VAL A 64 1.24 21.14 3.62
C VAL A 64 -0.02 21.62 4.36
N THR A 65 -0.67 22.67 3.87
CA THR A 65 -1.90 23.21 4.46
C THR A 65 -3.05 22.22 4.32
N TYR A 66 -3.25 21.65 3.11
CA TYR A 66 -4.23 20.59 2.86
C TYR A 66 -4.02 19.38 3.77
N ARG A 67 -2.75 18.97 3.98
CA ARG A 67 -2.40 17.86 4.87
C ARG A 67 -2.83 18.14 6.30
N LYS A 68 -2.56 19.35 6.82
CA LYS A 68 -2.91 19.73 8.20
C LYS A 68 -4.41 19.88 8.42
N SER A 69 -5.15 20.36 7.43
CA SER A 69 -6.59 20.62 7.56
C SER A 69 -7.50 19.44 7.21
N ASN A 70 -6.96 18.35 6.63
CA ASN A 70 -7.77 17.25 6.13
C ASN A 70 -7.74 16.01 7.05
N HIS A 71 -8.76 15.89 7.90
CA HIS A 71 -8.92 14.75 8.81
C HIS A 71 -8.95 13.38 8.11
N LYS A 72 -9.43 13.30 6.85
CA LYS A 72 -9.42 12.01 6.11
C LYS A 72 -8.01 11.60 5.70
N PHE A 73 -7.15 12.56 5.41
CA PHE A 73 -5.76 12.29 5.07
C PHE A 73 -5.02 11.80 6.31
N GLU A 74 -5.13 12.52 7.42
CA GLU A 74 -4.51 12.16 8.70
C GLU A 74 -4.96 10.77 9.16
N LEU A 75 -6.27 10.51 9.16
CA LEU A 75 -6.81 9.22 9.53
C LEU A 75 -6.27 8.08 8.65
N LYS A 76 -6.14 8.30 7.33
CA LYS A 76 -5.52 7.31 6.45
C LYS A 76 -4.09 7.00 6.88
N GLN A 77 -3.27 8.02 7.13
CA GLN A 77 -1.88 7.81 7.52
C GLN A 77 -1.78 7.01 8.82
N ARG A 78 -2.61 7.34 9.83
CA ARG A 78 -2.70 6.57 11.07
C ARG A 78 -3.10 5.13 10.82
N LEU A 79 -4.13 4.89 10.01
CA LEU A 79 -4.56 3.54 9.67
C LEU A 79 -3.47 2.77 8.89
N TYR A 80 -2.76 3.40 7.95
CA TYR A 80 -1.62 2.78 7.26
C TYR A 80 -0.52 2.38 8.23
N PHE A 81 -0.11 3.31 9.12
CA PHE A 81 0.89 3.05 10.15
C PHE A 81 0.46 1.91 11.09
N LEU A 82 -0.79 1.94 11.57
CA LEU A 82 -1.36 0.89 12.42
C LEU A 82 -1.37 -0.45 11.70
N MET A 83 -1.80 -0.47 10.43
CA MET A 83 -1.80 -1.69 9.63
C MET A 83 -0.39 -2.26 9.50
N GLU A 84 0.63 -1.45 9.20
CA GLU A 84 2.02 -1.91 9.07
C GLU A 84 2.62 -2.40 10.39
N ASN A 85 2.29 -1.77 11.51
CA ASN A 85 2.94 -2.03 12.80
C ASN A 85 2.17 -2.98 13.71
N SER A 86 1.01 -3.48 13.29
CA SER A 86 0.20 -4.41 14.09
C SER A 86 0.44 -5.86 13.68
N LYS A 87 0.52 -6.75 14.68
CA LYS A 87 0.78 -8.18 14.46
C LYS A 87 -0.47 -8.91 13.98
N ASN A 88 -1.60 -8.60 14.58
CA ASN A 88 -2.90 -9.19 14.29
C ASN A 88 -3.99 -8.12 14.47
N PHE A 89 -5.24 -8.53 14.24
CA PHE A 89 -6.38 -7.63 14.31
C PHE A 89 -6.62 -7.06 15.72
N ASP A 90 -6.39 -7.85 16.77
CA ASP A 90 -6.61 -7.41 18.16
C ASP A 90 -5.53 -6.40 18.61
N ASP A 91 -4.27 -6.62 18.22
CA ASP A 91 -3.16 -5.68 18.39
C ASP A 91 -3.41 -4.38 17.62
N PHE A 92 -4.01 -4.46 16.43
CA PHE A 92 -4.43 -3.30 15.67
C PHE A 92 -5.47 -2.45 16.41
N LEU A 93 -6.47 -3.06 17.04
CA LEU A 93 -7.46 -2.31 17.82
C LEU A 93 -6.85 -1.68 19.07
N SER A 94 -6.01 -2.44 19.77
CA SER A 94 -5.30 -1.96 20.96
C SER A 94 -4.40 -0.76 20.63
N LYS A 95 -3.66 -0.82 19.53
CA LYS A 95 -2.81 0.28 19.05
C LYS A 95 -3.60 1.45 18.48
N ALA A 96 -4.76 1.19 17.86
CA ALA A 96 -5.61 2.24 17.35
C ALA A 96 -6.08 3.17 18.48
N GLU A 97 -6.50 2.59 19.61
CA GLU A 97 -6.86 3.36 20.80
C GLU A 97 -5.66 4.18 21.33
N ALA A 98 -4.48 3.57 21.42
CA ALA A 98 -3.25 4.26 21.81
C ALA A 98 -2.84 5.39 20.84
N LEU A 99 -3.25 5.32 19.58
CA LEU A 99 -3.03 6.35 18.56
C LEU A 99 -4.22 7.31 18.41
N ASN A 100 -5.08 7.37 19.43
CA ASN A 100 -6.26 8.24 19.48
C ASN A 100 -7.25 8.00 18.33
N VAL A 101 -7.35 6.76 17.83
CA VAL A 101 -8.30 6.37 16.78
C VAL A 101 -9.30 5.37 17.35
N GLN A 102 -10.52 5.84 17.58
CA GLN A 102 -11.65 4.96 17.88
C GLN A 102 -12.22 4.38 16.60
N ILE A 103 -12.39 3.05 16.58
CA ILE A 103 -12.90 2.30 15.44
C ILE A 103 -14.14 1.53 15.86
N ASP A 104 -15.22 1.66 15.09
CA ASP A 104 -16.48 0.99 15.35
C ASP A 104 -16.97 0.23 14.11
N PHE A 105 -17.05 -1.09 14.23
CA PHE A 105 -17.47 -2.03 13.18
C PHE A 105 -18.93 -2.49 13.31
N SER A 106 -19.72 -1.97 14.25
CA SER A 106 -21.12 -2.37 14.49
C SER A 106 -22.08 -2.16 13.32
N ARG A 107 -21.64 -1.45 12.27
CA ARG A 107 -22.45 -1.10 11.09
C ARG A 107 -21.74 -1.60 9.83
N LYS A 108 -22.47 -1.62 8.71
CA LYS A 108 -21.96 -2.01 7.38
C LYS A 108 -20.62 -1.39 6.99
N TYR A 109 -20.34 -0.16 7.41
CA TYR A 109 -19.06 0.51 7.18
C TYR A 109 -18.44 0.85 8.52
N ALA A 110 -17.13 0.61 8.64
CA ALA A 110 -16.39 1.03 9.82
C ALA A 110 -16.52 2.54 10.03
N ARG A 111 -16.69 2.96 11.28
CA ARG A 111 -16.70 4.37 11.68
C ARG A 111 -15.42 4.66 12.42
N PHE A 112 -14.80 5.78 12.07
CA PHE A 112 -13.54 6.23 12.62
C PHE A 112 -13.70 7.60 13.24
N LEU A 113 -13.16 7.76 14.45
CA LEU A 113 -13.11 9.02 15.15
C LEU A 113 -11.69 9.21 15.72
N MET A 114 -11.06 10.34 15.42
CA MET A 114 -9.80 10.72 16.06
C MET A 114 -10.13 11.54 17.31
N THR A 115 -9.71 11.07 18.49
CA THR A 115 -10.10 11.66 19.78
C THR A 115 -9.23 12.83 20.19
N ASP A 116 -8.04 12.97 19.60
CA ASP A 116 -7.09 14.05 19.83
C ASP A 116 -7.38 15.32 18.99
N ILE A 117 -8.36 15.25 18.08
CA ILE A 117 -8.74 16.34 17.19
C ILE A 117 -10.24 16.63 17.35
N PRO A 118 -10.69 17.91 17.41
CA PRO A 118 -12.11 18.24 17.51
C PRO A 118 -12.85 17.93 16.20
N MET A 119 -13.27 16.68 16.04
CA MET A 119 -14.04 16.21 14.89
C MET A 119 -15.54 16.37 15.15
N LYS A 120 -16.24 17.12 14.28
CA LYS A 120 -17.72 17.25 14.33
C LYS A 120 -18.46 16.02 13.81
N GLN A 121 -17.83 15.24 12.94
CA GLN A 121 -18.44 14.10 12.26
C GLN A 121 -17.46 12.92 12.20
N VAL A 122 -17.99 11.71 12.43
CA VAL A 122 -17.24 10.47 12.22
C VAL A 122 -16.96 10.27 10.72
N ILE A 123 -15.79 9.72 10.41
CA ILE A 123 -15.43 9.35 9.05
C ILE A 123 -15.85 7.89 8.84
N ARG A 124 -16.60 7.62 7.77
CA ARG A 124 -17.01 6.26 7.42
C ARG A 124 -15.96 5.63 6.50
N GLY A 125 -15.70 4.33 6.61
CA GLY A 125 -14.69 3.63 5.82
C GLY A 125 -14.85 3.76 4.31
N LYS A 126 -16.09 3.81 3.80
CA LYS A 126 -16.38 4.08 2.37
C LYS A 126 -15.91 5.47 1.89
N GLN A 127 -15.77 6.43 2.79
CA GLN A 127 -15.31 7.79 2.46
C GLN A 127 -13.80 7.87 2.34
N LEU A 128 -13.06 6.91 2.91
CA LEU A 128 -11.61 6.86 2.84
C LEU A 128 -11.19 6.33 1.47
N ASP A 129 -11.70 5.18 1.06
CA ASP A 129 -11.45 4.63 -0.26
C ASP A 129 -12.76 4.23 -0.94
N LYS A 130 -12.96 4.76 -2.15
CA LYS A 130 -14.15 4.49 -2.96
C LYS A 130 -14.12 3.12 -3.63
N ARG A 131 -12.91 2.59 -3.92
CA ARG A 131 -12.72 1.29 -4.60
C ARG A 131 -12.78 0.14 -3.61
N GLN A 132 -12.17 0.31 -2.43
CA GLN A 132 -12.13 -0.72 -1.40
C GLN A 132 -12.51 -0.13 -0.03
N PRO A 133 -13.81 -0.17 0.33
CA PRO A 133 -14.27 0.39 1.59
C PRO A 133 -13.59 -0.28 2.79
N TYR A 134 -13.22 0.52 3.78
CA TYR A 134 -12.69 0.00 5.04
C TYR A 134 -13.86 -0.58 5.86
N ILE A 135 -13.90 -1.90 5.93
CA ILE A 135 -14.84 -2.72 6.69
C ILE A 135 -14.02 -3.69 7.57
N GLU A 136 -14.66 -4.34 8.53
CA GLU A 136 -13.95 -5.24 9.44
C GLU A 136 -13.24 -6.38 8.70
N GLU A 137 -13.96 -6.98 7.74
CA GLU A 137 -13.48 -8.08 6.92
C GLU A 137 -12.25 -7.68 6.10
N TYR A 138 -12.16 -6.42 5.67
CA TYR A 138 -10.99 -5.92 4.95
C TYR A 138 -9.75 -5.99 5.84
N PHE A 139 -9.81 -5.45 7.06
CA PHE A 139 -8.67 -5.46 7.97
C PHE A 139 -8.28 -6.89 8.36
N ARG A 140 -9.28 -7.71 8.70
CA ARG A 140 -9.09 -9.13 9.00
C ARG A 140 -8.42 -9.88 7.85
N GLU A 141 -8.88 -9.68 6.61
CA GLU A 141 -8.27 -10.30 5.43
C GLU A 141 -6.81 -9.85 5.23
N GLN A 142 -6.48 -8.57 5.46
CA GLN A 142 -5.10 -8.08 5.36
C GLN A 142 -4.17 -8.73 6.38
N PHE A 143 -4.61 -8.87 7.64
CA PHE A 143 -3.82 -9.57 8.66
C PHE A 143 -3.70 -11.06 8.34
N ALA A 144 -4.79 -11.71 7.90
CA ALA A 144 -4.76 -13.11 7.49
C ALA A 144 -3.78 -13.35 6.34
N LYS A 145 -3.74 -12.50 5.31
CA LYS A 145 -2.76 -12.59 4.21
C LYS A 145 -1.32 -12.63 4.71
N ARG A 146 -0.95 -11.65 5.53
CA ARG A 146 0.41 -11.55 6.09
C ARG A 146 0.74 -12.75 6.96
N ALA A 147 -0.22 -13.19 7.77
CA ALA A 147 -0.05 -14.32 8.67
C ALA A 147 0.08 -15.65 7.92
N ILE A 148 -0.62 -15.82 6.79
CA ILE A 148 -0.49 -16.97 5.89
C ILE A 148 0.85 -16.91 5.16
N GLU A 149 1.23 -15.76 4.58
CA GLU A 149 2.54 -15.59 3.93
C GLU A 149 3.70 -15.91 4.87
N GLN A 150 3.66 -15.45 6.12
CA GLN A 150 4.70 -15.75 7.11
C GLN A 150 4.81 -17.25 7.41
N ARG A 151 3.68 -17.95 7.52
CA ARG A 151 3.65 -19.41 7.73
C ARG A 151 4.20 -20.14 6.52
N LEU A 152 3.81 -19.75 5.31
CA LEU A 152 4.31 -20.33 4.07
C LEU A 152 5.82 -20.09 3.91
N ASP A 153 6.31 -18.87 4.12
CA ASP A 153 7.74 -18.56 4.09
C ASP A 153 8.54 -19.43 5.08
N PHE A 154 7.98 -19.61 6.28
CA PHE A 154 8.60 -20.46 7.31
C PHE A 154 8.62 -21.94 6.90
N LEU A 155 7.49 -22.48 6.45
CA LEU A 155 7.32 -23.91 6.15
C LEU A 155 7.98 -24.32 4.84
N LEU A 156 7.85 -23.53 3.77
CA LEU A 156 8.43 -23.85 2.47
C LEU A 156 9.95 -23.98 2.56
N SER A 157 10.60 -23.20 3.44
CA SER A 157 12.04 -23.30 3.65
C SER A 157 12.49 -24.63 4.29
N ARG A 158 11.55 -25.43 4.79
CA ARG A 158 11.71 -26.40 5.85
C ARG A 158 11.13 -27.78 5.48
N VAL A 159 10.12 -27.80 4.64
CA VAL A 159 9.42 -29.01 4.21
C VAL A 159 10.06 -29.62 2.96
N ARG A 160 9.99 -30.96 2.83
CA ARG A 160 10.50 -31.72 1.67
C ARG A 160 9.49 -31.85 0.52
N ASP A 161 8.22 -32.05 0.83
CA ASP A 161 7.18 -32.35 -0.15
C ASP A 161 5.82 -31.74 0.22
N LEU A 162 4.85 -31.82 -0.70
CA LEU A 162 3.51 -31.26 -0.49
C LEU A 162 2.75 -31.96 0.65
N SER A 163 2.96 -33.25 0.87
CA SER A 163 2.27 -34.02 1.91
C SER A 163 2.68 -33.54 3.31
N GLN A 164 3.98 -33.41 3.57
CA GLN A 164 4.51 -32.83 4.80
C GLN A 164 4.06 -31.38 4.99
N LEU A 165 3.92 -30.60 3.90
CA LEU A 165 3.42 -29.23 4.00
C LEU A 165 1.99 -29.25 4.53
N LEU A 166 1.12 -30.12 4.00
CA LEU A 166 -0.27 -30.23 4.41
C LEU A 166 -0.44 -30.70 5.86
N GLU A 167 0.48 -31.49 6.40
CA GLU A 167 0.51 -31.85 7.82
C GLU A 167 0.92 -30.64 8.68
N PHE A 168 2.04 -29.99 8.34
CA PHE A 168 2.62 -28.94 9.19
C PHE A 168 1.79 -27.65 9.20
N VAL A 169 1.08 -27.34 8.11
CA VAL A 169 0.18 -26.18 8.09
C VAL A 169 -0.95 -26.33 9.10
N GLN A 170 -1.45 -27.55 9.34
CA GLN A 170 -2.53 -27.80 10.30
C GLN A 170 -2.11 -27.46 11.72
N GLU A 171 -0.87 -27.80 12.10
CA GLU A 171 -0.30 -27.45 13.41
C GLU A 171 -0.19 -25.93 13.63
N LEU A 172 -0.07 -25.15 12.55
CA LEU A 172 -0.02 -23.69 12.58
C LEU A 172 -1.39 -23.03 12.33
N ASN A 173 -2.50 -23.78 12.50
CA ASN A 173 -3.87 -23.35 12.28
C ASN A 173 -4.15 -22.85 10.85
N LEU A 174 -3.47 -23.43 9.86
CA LEU A 174 -3.61 -23.13 8.45
C LEU A 174 -4.07 -24.37 7.69
N THR A 175 -5.10 -24.21 6.86
CA THR A 175 -5.58 -25.27 5.96
C THR A 175 -5.40 -24.84 4.52
N ILE A 176 -4.77 -25.69 3.71
CA ILE A 176 -4.60 -25.49 2.27
C ILE A 176 -5.57 -26.43 1.54
N SER A 177 -6.51 -25.85 0.77
CA SER A 177 -7.38 -26.61 -0.11
C SER A 177 -6.98 -26.40 -1.56
N LEU A 178 -6.56 -27.48 -2.23
CA LEU A 178 -6.17 -27.50 -3.64
C LEU A 178 -7.42 -27.83 -4.48
N LYS A 179 -7.93 -26.88 -5.27
CA LYS A 179 -9.08 -27.08 -6.17
C LYS A 179 -8.64 -26.81 -7.61
N GLN A 180 -8.23 -27.85 -8.34
CA GLN A 180 -7.80 -27.79 -9.75
C GLN A 180 -6.85 -26.62 -10.07
N LYS A 181 -7.39 -25.45 -10.47
CA LYS A 181 -6.64 -24.24 -10.84
C LYS A 181 -6.49 -23.20 -9.72
N HIS A 182 -7.12 -23.42 -8.56
CA HIS A 182 -7.15 -22.46 -7.46
C HIS A 182 -6.73 -23.12 -6.16
N VAL A 183 -5.98 -22.38 -5.36
CA VAL A 183 -5.61 -22.79 -4.01
C VAL A 183 -6.25 -21.82 -3.04
N ALA A 184 -6.94 -22.33 -2.03
CA ALA A 184 -7.52 -21.52 -0.98
C ALA A 184 -6.83 -21.84 0.35
N PHE A 185 -6.47 -20.79 1.07
CA PHE A 185 -5.80 -20.83 2.36
C PHE A 185 -6.79 -20.38 3.41
N THR A 186 -7.10 -21.24 4.37
CA THR A 186 -7.98 -20.88 5.49
C THR A 186 -7.15 -20.79 6.75
N LEU A 187 -7.08 -19.59 7.32
CA LEU A 187 -6.43 -19.36 8.60
C LEU A 187 -7.50 -19.31 9.69
N THR A 188 -7.34 -20.11 10.73
CA THR A 188 -8.26 -20.14 11.88
C THR A 188 -7.55 -19.60 13.12
N GLU A 189 -7.96 -18.42 13.58
CA GLU A 189 -7.41 -17.79 14.78
C GLU A 189 -8.55 -17.29 15.66
N ASN A 190 -8.49 -17.54 16.97
CA ASN A 190 -9.47 -17.06 17.96
C ASN A 190 -10.94 -17.36 17.57
N GLY A 191 -11.22 -18.55 17.04
CA GLY A 191 -12.56 -18.98 16.61
C GLY A 191 -13.05 -18.37 15.29
N HIS A 192 -12.24 -17.54 14.63
CA HIS A 192 -12.56 -16.94 13.34
C HIS A 192 -11.74 -17.59 12.22
N SER A 193 -12.42 -18.06 11.18
CA SER A 193 -11.78 -18.64 10.00
C SER A 193 -11.86 -17.66 8.83
N ILE A 194 -10.71 -17.30 8.27
CA ILE A 194 -10.61 -16.40 7.12
C ILE A 194 -10.02 -17.18 5.96
N THR A 195 -10.77 -17.29 4.86
CA THR A 195 -10.30 -17.94 3.63
C THR A 195 -9.80 -16.90 2.64
N VAL A 196 -8.55 -17.05 2.21
CA VAL A 196 -7.89 -16.23 1.20
C VAL A 196 -7.55 -17.10 -0.01
N ASN A 197 -7.96 -16.66 -1.20
CA ASN A 197 -7.58 -17.31 -2.45
C ASN A 197 -6.15 -16.93 -2.85
N ASN A 198 -5.42 -17.86 -3.45
CA ASN A 198 -4.03 -17.69 -3.88
C ASN A 198 -3.78 -16.44 -4.73
N GLN A 199 -4.72 -16.07 -5.60
CA GLN A 199 -4.64 -14.85 -6.43
C GLN A 199 -4.59 -13.54 -5.61
N LYS A 200 -5.14 -13.56 -4.39
CA LYS A 200 -5.20 -12.40 -3.49
C LYS A 200 -4.16 -12.48 -2.38
N LEU A 201 -3.45 -13.59 -2.25
CA LEU A 201 -2.60 -13.88 -1.09
C LEU A 201 -1.30 -13.06 -1.12
N SER A 202 -0.57 -13.15 -2.23
CA SER A 202 0.72 -12.48 -2.39
C SER A 202 0.89 -11.89 -3.77
N SER A 203 1.59 -10.77 -3.86
CA SER A 203 2.09 -10.24 -5.13
C SER A 203 3.43 -10.86 -5.56
N LYS A 204 4.11 -11.59 -4.65
CA LYS A 204 5.43 -12.18 -4.92
C LYS A 204 5.33 -13.54 -5.59
N ASN A 205 4.50 -14.41 -5.01
CA ASN A 205 4.32 -15.79 -5.47
C ASN A 205 2.83 -16.07 -5.65
N LEU A 206 2.48 -16.80 -6.71
CA LEU A 206 1.07 -17.12 -7.02
C LEU A 206 0.50 -18.24 -6.14
N TYR A 207 1.36 -19.06 -5.54
CA TYR A 207 1.00 -20.21 -4.69
C TYR A 207 -0.12 -21.08 -5.28
N ASP A 208 -0.06 -21.34 -6.58
CA ASP A 208 -0.93 -22.30 -7.25
C ASP A 208 -0.35 -23.72 -7.18
N VAL A 209 -1.05 -24.71 -7.73
CA VAL A 209 -0.61 -26.12 -7.70
C VAL A 209 0.75 -26.27 -8.39
N GLN A 210 0.93 -25.62 -9.54
CA GLN A 210 2.19 -25.65 -10.31
C GLN A 210 3.36 -25.03 -9.54
N PHE A 211 3.12 -23.98 -8.76
CA PHE A 211 4.13 -23.41 -7.87
C PHE A 211 4.64 -24.46 -6.89
N PHE A 212 3.75 -25.18 -6.19
CA PHE A 212 4.19 -26.17 -5.21
C PHE A 212 4.91 -27.36 -5.85
N GLU A 213 4.40 -27.88 -6.97
CA GLU A 213 5.05 -28.96 -7.73
C GLU A 213 6.48 -28.55 -8.13
N SER A 214 6.62 -27.42 -8.82
CA SER A 214 7.93 -26.95 -9.28
C SER A 214 8.87 -26.50 -8.14
N TYR A 215 8.32 -26.06 -7.00
CA TYR A 215 9.11 -25.66 -5.83
C TYR A 215 9.80 -26.86 -5.20
N PHE A 216 9.08 -27.98 -5.03
CA PHE A 216 9.62 -29.19 -4.41
C PHE A 216 10.50 -30.01 -5.37
N GLU A 217 10.17 -30.06 -6.66
CA GLU A 217 11.02 -30.75 -7.66
C GLU A 217 12.45 -30.17 -7.76
N LYS A 218 12.60 -28.85 -7.56
CA LYS A 218 13.89 -28.16 -7.66
C LYS A 218 14.72 -28.21 -6.38
N ARG A 219 14.14 -28.65 -5.26
CA ARG A 219 14.84 -28.71 -3.97
C ARG A 219 15.47 -30.08 -3.75
N GLY A 220 16.74 -30.08 -3.36
CA GLY A 220 17.44 -31.27 -2.87
C GLY A 220 17.01 -31.66 -1.44
N GLU A 221 17.82 -32.47 -0.76
CA GLU A 221 17.55 -32.90 0.62
C GLU A 221 17.44 -31.71 1.58
N VAL A 222 16.28 -31.58 2.22
CA VAL A 222 16.02 -30.61 3.28
C VAL A 222 16.26 -31.29 4.63
N PRO A 223 16.88 -30.61 5.62
CA PRO A 223 17.06 -31.17 6.96
C PRO A 223 15.73 -31.64 7.54
N ALA A 224 15.72 -32.83 8.14
CA ALA A 224 14.55 -33.33 8.85
C ALA A 224 14.16 -32.36 9.97
N ILE A 225 12.87 -32.00 10.02
CA ILE A 225 12.32 -31.15 11.07
C ILE A 225 11.66 -32.01 12.11
N ASP A 226 11.96 -31.69 13.36
CA ASP A 226 11.22 -32.18 14.50
C ASP A 226 9.87 -31.46 14.59
N GLN A 227 8.78 -32.15 14.23
CA GLN A 227 7.40 -31.64 14.34
C GLN A 227 7.12 -31.09 15.74
N SER A 228 7.69 -31.70 16.79
CA SER A 228 7.42 -31.31 18.17
C SER A 228 7.91 -29.89 18.51
N GLN A 229 8.86 -29.34 17.76
CA GLN A 229 9.42 -28.00 17.96
C GLN A 229 8.85 -26.95 17.00
N LEU A 230 7.98 -27.34 16.05
CA LEU A 230 7.55 -26.50 14.93
C LEU A 230 6.96 -25.16 15.37
N ILE A 231 6.03 -25.18 16.34
CA ILE A 231 5.37 -23.99 16.87
C ILE A 231 6.38 -23.08 17.57
N SER A 232 7.27 -23.64 18.39
CA SER A 232 8.26 -22.88 19.14
C SER A 232 9.28 -22.19 18.21
N ASP A 233 9.67 -22.88 17.13
CA ASP A 233 10.56 -22.37 16.11
C ASP A 233 9.91 -21.28 15.28
N PHE A 234 8.64 -21.45 14.92
CA PHE A 234 7.86 -20.43 14.23
C PHE A 234 7.77 -19.15 15.06
N ASP A 235 7.38 -19.25 16.34
CA ASP A 235 7.30 -18.12 17.26
C ASP A 235 8.64 -17.40 17.41
N ARG A 236 9.75 -18.14 17.48
CA ARG A 236 11.10 -17.57 17.56
C ARG A 236 11.45 -16.77 16.30
N VAL A 237 11.11 -17.28 15.12
CA VAL A 237 11.36 -16.61 13.84
C VAL A 237 10.52 -15.34 13.73
N VAL A 238 9.24 -15.41 14.06
CA VAL A 238 8.32 -14.26 14.05
C VAL A 238 8.81 -13.17 15.00
N ARG A 239 9.20 -13.52 16.24
CA ARG A 239 9.73 -12.57 17.23
C ARG A 239 11.03 -11.89 16.80
N LYS A 240 11.95 -12.61 16.14
CA LYS A 240 13.19 -12.01 15.61
C LYS A 240 12.90 -10.98 14.52
N LYS A 241 11.93 -11.25 13.64
CA LYS A 241 11.57 -10.35 12.53
C LYS A 241 10.97 -9.03 13.03
N ILE A 242 10.26 -9.06 14.17
CA ILE A 242 9.65 -7.88 14.80
C ILE A 242 10.69 -6.98 15.50
N ARG A 243 11.85 -7.50 15.91
CA ARG A 243 12.88 -6.71 16.63
C ARG A 243 13.82 -5.91 15.72
N ILE A 244 13.79 -6.15 14.41
CA ILE A 244 14.74 -5.56 13.43
C ILE A 244 14.10 -4.38 12.65
N THR A 245 12.80 -4.13 12.86
CA THR A 245 12.05 -2.99 12.32
C THR A 245 11.70 -2.02 13.43
#